data_AF-A0A8S2L7D0-F1
#
_entry.id   AF-A0A8S2L7D0-F1
#
_cell.length_a   1.000
_cell.length_b   1.000
_cell.length_c   1.000
_cell.angle_alpha   90.00
_cell.angle_beta   90.00
_cell.angle_gamma   90.00
#
_symmetry.space_group_name_H-M   'P 1'
#
loop_
_entity.id
_entity.type
_entity.pdbx_description
1 polymer ?
#
loop_
_entity_poly.entity_id
_entity_poly.type
_entity_poly.pdbx_seq_one_letter_code
_entity_poly.pdbx_strand_id
1 'polypeptide(L)'
;RHSDTNEILSHEQFIYAPRQFCLPRYVTQLLYPINDSFSSFYNHSIYVHAFVAQTLEHHMSWQFPLSFEFLPVRRIVKRLVLPENPIKSLTIPTRINDTSCMSCSNTSVCLGYDNDTGRAICACPLHTIGHRCLIQFNSCREDSCNGHGKCTSTDIRYDANQQFLCSCDEAWHGRRCDKEKLPIHISFSREISAPLSNIVFFHNIVSHYMHEPVRYIYFHRLRKTTSNLTFYVEYKTNWEKLVFIQLYENSNQFEYYLLLSRKRGVRNATEINTEIRSTGRCRSINELFNKTVISQPPLRRVKNYQRPCLEQQLRCFYDDSLMCLCDETNHTNCFNFETAPSNALSPKCSGRGLYFQDNEICPQMAVCICEPCNYGSTCQYSMGGYSLSLDAIIGSFIIPTTTNIFQQHIVIRITVLVLSLLFLIKKSIILHKHIVIAPMILGCLALPRVIFSFIFVCKKLDRQPYISFFAYCMSLIPPIAVLFAFILPSETYRTACHKIIKRIVNKCPIQLFFSGQATS
;
A
#
# COMPACT_ATOMS: atom_id res chain seq x y z
N ARG A 1 40.79 7.19 -32.66
CA ARG A 1 40.36 6.12 -33.57
C ARG A 1 40.25 4.82 -32.79
N HIS A 2 39.12 4.65 -32.10
CA HIS A 2 38.54 3.34 -31.76
C HIS A 2 37.04 3.57 -31.90
N SER A 3 36.54 3.19 -33.07
CA SER A 3 35.13 3.19 -33.43
C SER A 3 34.53 1.92 -32.87
N ASP A 4 34.11 1.94 -31.60
CA ASP A 4 33.22 0.91 -31.07
C ASP A 4 31.79 1.28 -31.50
N THR A 5 31.51 1.08 -32.78
CA THR A 5 30.14 0.96 -33.25
C THR A 5 29.63 -0.37 -32.70
N ASN A 6 28.98 -0.34 -31.54
CA ASN A 6 28.26 -1.49 -30.99
C ASN A 6 27.13 -1.86 -31.97
N GLU A 7 27.44 -2.74 -32.91
CA GLU A 7 26.49 -3.24 -33.90
C GLU A 7 25.45 -4.13 -33.23
N ILE A 8 24.17 -3.83 -33.48
CA ILE A 8 23.05 -4.60 -32.95
C ILE A 8 22.65 -5.64 -34.00
N LEU A 9 22.98 -6.90 -33.74
CA LEU A 9 22.69 -8.01 -34.65
C LEU A 9 21.23 -8.49 -34.61
N SER A 10 20.60 -8.43 -33.44
CA SER A 10 19.23 -8.88 -33.24
C SER A 10 18.65 -8.25 -31.99
N HIS A 11 17.36 -7.93 -32.02
CA HIS A 11 16.66 -7.29 -30.92
C HIS A 11 15.22 -7.77 -30.80
N GLU A 12 14.69 -7.74 -29.57
CA GLU A 12 13.28 -8.00 -29.29
C GLU A 12 12.79 -7.07 -28.16
N GLN A 13 11.52 -6.70 -28.20
CA GLN A 13 10.88 -5.85 -27.19
C GLN A 13 9.63 -6.54 -26.65
N PHE A 14 9.43 -6.51 -25.34
CA PHE A 14 8.24 -7.02 -24.67
C PHE A 14 7.81 -6.07 -23.55
N ILE A 15 6.52 -6.09 -23.22
CA ILE A 15 5.93 -5.32 -22.12
C ILE A 15 5.68 -6.26 -20.94
N TYR A 16 6.17 -5.87 -19.76
CA TYR A 16 5.96 -6.61 -18.52
C TYR A 16 5.04 -5.84 -17.57
N ALA A 17 3.99 -6.52 -17.07
CA ALA A 17 3.05 -6.00 -16.08
C ALA A 17 3.09 -6.82 -14.78
N PRO A 18 3.81 -6.35 -13.73
CA PRO A 18 4.06 -7.14 -12.51
C PRO A 18 2.79 -7.49 -11.72
N ARG A 19 1.73 -6.67 -11.79
CA ARG A 19 0.47 -6.93 -11.08
C ARG A 19 -0.37 -8.07 -11.66
N GLN A 20 -0.12 -8.51 -12.89
CA GLN A 20 -0.89 -9.60 -13.51
C GLN A 20 -0.10 -10.91 -13.63
N PHE A 21 1.21 -10.84 -13.79
CA PHE A 21 2.06 -12.02 -13.93
C PHE A 21 3.24 -11.93 -12.98
N CYS A 22 3.26 -12.79 -11.95
CA CYS A 22 4.30 -12.74 -10.94
C CYS A 22 5.61 -13.46 -11.33
N LEU A 23 5.61 -14.21 -12.43
CA LEU A 23 6.78 -14.89 -12.97
C LEU A 23 6.61 -15.06 -14.49
N PRO A 24 6.63 -13.98 -15.28
CA PRO A 24 6.54 -14.14 -16.72
C PRO A 24 7.79 -14.88 -17.21
N ARG A 25 7.56 -15.95 -17.97
CA ARG A 25 8.64 -16.61 -18.71
C ARG A 25 8.61 -16.08 -20.13
N TYR A 26 9.56 -15.20 -20.45
CA TYR A 26 9.79 -14.78 -21.83
C TYR A 26 10.76 -15.74 -22.51
N VAL A 27 10.41 -16.16 -23.72
CA VAL A 27 11.27 -17.01 -24.55
C VAL A 27 11.43 -16.27 -25.87
N THR A 28 12.64 -15.73 -26.07
CA THR A 28 13.04 -15.04 -27.30
C THR A 28 14.07 -15.89 -28.03
N GLN A 29 14.09 -15.78 -29.37
CA GLN A 29 15.13 -16.33 -30.23
C GLN A 29 15.85 -15.17 -30.88
N LEU A 30 17.12 -14.97 -30.51
CA LEU A 30 18.00 -14.02 -31.16
C LEU A 30 18.76 -14.75 -32.28
N LEU A 31 18.85 -14.12 -33.44
CA LEU A 31 19.48 -14.67 -34.63
C LEU A 31 20.80 -13.94 -34.91
N TYR A 32 21.72 -14.61 -35.60
CA TYR A 32 22.97 -14.03 -36.07
C TYR A 32 22.97 -14.02 -37.60
N PRO A 33 23.61 -13.03 -38.25
CA PRO A 33 23.70 -12.97 -39.70
C PRO A 33 24.46 -14.18 -40.26
N ILE A 34 23.97 -14.72 -41.37
CA ILE A 34 24.49 -15.96 -41.99
C ILE A 34 25.63 -15.66 -42.99
N ASN A 35 25.73 -14.40 -43.45
CA ASN A 35 26.49 -14.05 -44.66
C ASN A 35 27.89 -13.47 -44.44
N ASP A 36 28.25 -13.10 -43.21
CA ASP A 36 29.59 -12.59 -42.93
C ASP A 36 30.54 -13.72 -42.51
N SER A 37 31.75 -13.72 -43.07
CA SER A 37 32.79 -14.68 -42.75
C SER A 37 33.03 -14.70 -41.24
N PHE A 38 32.63 -15.80 -40.64
CA PHE A 38 32.53 -16.09 -39.20
C PHE A 38 33.74 -15.58 -38.41
N SER A 39 33.62 -14.40 -37.80
CA SER A 39 34.61 -13.87 -36.85
C SER A 39 34.09 -14.09 -35.43
N SER A 40 34.99 -14.58 -34.56
CA SER A 40 34.75 -15.10 -33.20
C SER A 40 33.60 -14.42 -32.42
N PHE A 41 32.74 -15.22 -31.77
CA PHE A 41 31.64 -14.73 -30.94
C PHE A 41 32.07 -14.24 -29.55
N TYR A 42 33.35 -14.33 -29.18
CA TYR A 42 33.86 -13.91 -27.87
C TYR A 42 33.58 -12.45 -27.49
N ASN A 43 33.26 -11.59 -28.48
CA ASN A 43 32.97 -10.18 -28.26
C ASN A 43 31.48 -9.83 -28.20
N HIS A 44 30.59 -10.80 -28.37
CA HIS A 44 29.15 -10.53 -28.40
C HIS A 44 28.53 -10.65 -27.00
N SER A 45 27.63 -9.71 -26.67
CA SER A 45 26.89 -9.70 -25.41
C SER A 45 25.41 -9.45 -25.67
N ILE A 46 24.55 -10.10 -24.88
CA ILE A 46 23.13 -9.80 -24.84
C ILE A 46 22.92 -8.65 -23.86
N TYR A 47 22.37 -7.54 -24.33
CA TYR A 47 21.97 -6.41 -23.51
C TYR A 47 20.45 -6.43 -23.31
N VAL A 48 20.02 -6.23 -22.07
CA VAL A 48 18.60 -6.09 -21.72
C VAL A 48 18.42 -4.75 -21.03
N HIS A 49 17.55 -3.90 -21.58
CA HIS A 49 17.24 -2.58 -21.01
C HIS A 49 15.79 -2.56 -20.55
N ALA A 50 15.56 -2.11 -19.30
CA ALA A 50 14.22 -1.92 -18.75
C ALA A 50 13.87 -0.43 -18.66
N PHE A 51 12.68 -0.10 -19.11
CA PHE A 51 12.13 1.25 -19.11
C PHE A 51 10.74 1.25 -18.49
N VAL A 52 10.37 2.36 -17.83
CA VAL A 52 9.00 2.61 -17.41
C VAL A 52 8.15 2.86 -18.65
N ALA A 53 7.22 1.97 -18.99
CA ALA A 53 6.49 2.03 -20.28
C ALA A 53 5.74 3.36 -20.54
N GLN A 54 5.32 4.06 -19.49
CA GLN A 54 4.59 5.34 -19.60
C GLN A 54 5.50 6.53 -19.89
N THR A 55 6.61 6.65 -19.17
CA THR A 55 7.53 7.80 -19.26
C THR A 55 8.76 7.53 -20.10
N LEU A 56 9.01 6.26 -20.42
CA LEU A 56 10.28 5.73 -20.92
C LEU A 56 11.49 6.13 -20.07
N GLU A 57 11.28 6.42 -18.78
CA GLU A 57 12.39 6.61 -17.86
C GLU A 57 13.14 5.27 -17.72
N HIS A 58 14.46 5.35 -17.83
CA HIS A 58 15.32 4.20 -17.64
C HIS A 58 15.21 3.67 -16.22
N HIS A 59 15.08 2.36 -16.12
CA HIS A 59 14.96 1.71 -14.83
C HIS A 59 16.22 0.91 -14.48
N MET A 60 16.71 0.07 -15.40
CA MET A 60 17.90 -0.78 -15.19
C MET A 60 18.41 -1.36 -16.52
N SER A 61 19.64 -1.86 -16.54
CA SER A 61 20.18 -2.63 -17.66
C SER A 61 21.02 -3.82 -17.19
N TRP A 62 21.01 -4.88 -18.00
CA TRP A 62 21.79 -6.10 -17.77
C TRP A 62 22.61 -6.42 -19.02
N GLN A 63 23.80 -6.98 -18.82
CA GLN A 63 24.67 -7.46 -19.89
C GLN A 63 25.05 -8.92 -19.62
N PHE A 64 24.92 -9.76 -20.63
CA PHE A 64 25.26 -11.18 -20.57
C PHE A 64 26.23 -11.55 -21.71
N PRO A 65 27.52 -11.80 -21.43
CA PRO A 65 28.47 -12.15 -22.48
C PRO A 65 28.20 -13.54 -23.06
N LEU A 66 28.43 -13.70 -24.36
CA LEU A 66 28.40 -14.99 -25.03
C LEU A 66 29.73 -15.71 -24.82
N SER A 67 29.69 -17.00 -24.50
CA SER A 67 30.86 -17.77 -24.00
C SER A 67 31.23 -18.95 -24.90
N PHE A 68 30.35 -19.35 -25.82
CA PHE A 68 30.55 -20.52 -26.67
C PHE A 68 30.25 -20.16 -28.12
N GLU A 69 31.19 -20.47 -29.02
CA GLU A 69 31.14 -20.05 -30.42
C GLU A 69 30.52 -21.08 -31.37
N PHE A 70 30.50 -22.36 -30.96
CA PHE A 70 30.34 -23.51 -31.86
C PHE A 70 28.97 -24.19 -31.77
N LEU A 71 28.01 -23.65 -31.03
CA LEU A 71 26.68 -24.24 -30.92
C LEU A 71 25.70 -23.53 -31.85
N PRO A 72 25.09 -24.22 -32.82
CA PRO A 72 24.11 -23.63 -33.74
C PRO A 72 22.87 -23.08 -33.00
N VAL A 73 22.62 -23.55 -31.77
CA VAL A 73 21.63 -22.99 -30.85
C VAL A 73 22.20 -22.99 -29.44
N ARG A 74 22.25 -21.81 -28.80
CA ARG A 74 22.59 -21.68 -27.37
C ARG A 74 21.39 -21.20 -26.57
N ARG A 75 20.97 -21.98 -25.56
CA ARG A 75 19.91 -21.56 -24.63
C ARG A 75 20.52 -20.87 -23.41
N ILE A 76 20.17 -19.61 -23.19
CA ILE A 76 20.59 -18.84 -22.00
C ILE A 76 19.35 -18.61 -21.13
N VAL A 77 19.43 -19.01 -19.86
CA VAL A 77 18.36 -18.78 -18.88
C VAL A 77 18.91 -17.85 -17.80
N LYS A 78 18.29 -16.68 -17.64
CA LYS A 78 18.66 -15.67 -16.64
C LYS A 78 17.42 -15.21 -15.88
N ARG A 79 17.56 -15.08 -14.57
CA ARG A 79 16.57 -14.44 -13.70
C ARG A 79 16.91 -12.95 -13.64
N LEU A 80 16.00 -12.10 -14.12
CA LEU A 80 16.12 -10.65 -14.02
C LEU A 80 15.42 -10.19 -12.74
N VAL A 81 16.10 -9.38 -11.93
CA VAL A 81 15.56 -8.83 -10.69
C VAL A 81 15.36 -7.33 -10.89
N LEU A 82 14.10 -6.89 -10.86
CA LEU A 82 13.73 -5.48 -10.96
C LEU A 82 13.67 -4.87 -9.54
N PRO A 83 14.51 -3.88 -9.21
CA PRO A 83 14.46 -3.24 -7.89
C PRO A 83 13.20 -2.37 -7.73
N GLU A 84 12.76 -2.12 -6.48
CA GLU A 84 11.59 -1.25 -6.20
C GLU A 84 11.83 0.22 -6.58
N ASN A 85 13.09 0.67 -6.54
CA ASN A 85 13.48 2.01 -6.94
C ASN A 85 14.36 1.95 -8.20
N PRO A 86 14.14 2.84 -9.18
CA PRO A 86 15.01 2.92 -10.36
C PRO A 86 16.42 3.24 -9.90
N ILE A 87 17.36 2.35 -10.20
CA ILE A 87 18.77 2.63 -9.99
C ILE A 87 19.18 3.53 -11.15
N LYS A 88 19.22 4.84 -10.89
CA LYS A 88 19.80 5.81 -11.82
C LYS A 88 21.30 5.62 -11.87
N SER A 89 21.78 4.59 -12.58
CA SER A 89 23.21 4.40 -12.82
C SER A 89 23.51 4.09 -14.27
N LEU A 90 24.51 4.82 -14.74
CA LEU A 90 25.06 4.92 -16.08
C LEU A 90 24.04 5.28 -17.15
N THR A 91 24.18 6.51 -17.63
CA THR A 91 23.88 6.93 -19.00
C THR A 91 23.57 5.74 -19.90
N ILE A 92 22.28 5.49 -20.15
CA ILE A 92 21.94 5.12 -21.52
C ILE A 92 22.63 6.18 -22.38
N PRO A 93 23.30 5.84 -23.48
CA PRO A 93 23.73 6.84 -24.45
C PRO A 93 22.48 7.46 -25.09
N THR A 94 21.70 8.24 -24.33
CA THR A 94 20.65 9.08 -24.87
C THR A 94 21.34 10.26 -25.52
N ARG A 95 21.14 10.32 -26.84
CA ARG A 95 21.74 11.24 -27.81
C ARG A 95 23.16 10.86 -28.19
N ILE A 96 23.30 9.73 -28.88
CA ILE A 96 24.16 9.82 -30.06
C ILE A 96 23.50 10.89 -30.93
N ASN A 97 24.20 12.00 -31.18
CA ASN A 97 23.89 12.92 -32.28
C ASN A 97 24.17 12.20 -33.60
N ASP A 98 23.55 11.05 -33.77
CA ASP A 98 23.63 10.24 -34.97
C ASP A 98 22.41 10.58 -35.78
N THR A 99 22.65 11.09 -36.99
CA THR A 99 21.62 11.35 -37.99
C THR A 99 20.76 10.12 -38.29
N SER A 100 21.20 8.92 -37.86
CA SER A 100 20.49 7.65 -37.96
C SER A 100 19.24 7.53 -37.05
N CYS A 101 19.22 8.17 -35.88
CA CYS A 101 18.08 8.12 -34.93
C CYS A 101 16.98 9.17 -35.19
N MET A 102 17.14 10.03 -36.21
CA MET A 102 16.23 11.14 -36.49
C MET A 102 14.83 10.70 -36.96
N SER A 103 14.66 9.41 -37.25
CA SER A 103 13.37 8.86 -37.68
C SER A 103 12.42 8.48 -36.53
N CYS A 104 12.91 8.40 -35.29
CA CYS A 104 12.08 8.09 -34.13
C CYS A 104 11.23 9.31 -33.71
N SER A 105 10.04 9.08 -33.15
CA SER A 105 9.22 10.13 -32.54
C SER A 105 9.97 10.85 -31.41
N ASN A 106 9.70 12.15 -31.21
CA ASN A 106 10.29 12.95 -30.13
C ASN A 106 9.95 12.41 -28.72
N THR A 107 8.88 11.62 -28.59
CA THR A 107 8.44 11.00 -27.33
C THR A 107 9.00 9.59 -27.10
N SER A 108 9.83 9.10 -28.02
CA SER A 108 10.42 7.75 -27.97
C SER A 108 11.91 7.79 -27.60
N VAL A 109 12.45 6.66 -27.16
CA VAL A 109 13.87 6.51 -26.87
C VAL A 109 14.53 5.73 -28.00
N CYS A 110 15.57 6.29 -28.62
CA CYS A 110 16.36 5.57 -29.61
C CYS A 110 17.36 4.65 -28.90
N LEU A 111 17.37 3.36 -29.26
CA LEU A 111 18.26 2.35 -28.70
C LEU A 111 19.47 2.06 -29.61
N GLY A 112 19.40 2.45 -30.89
CA GLY A 112 20.46 2.24 -31.85
C GLY A 112 19.92 2.05 -33.26
N TYR A 113 20.70 1.38 -34.10
CA TYR A 113 20.42 1.13 -35.50
C TYR A 113 20.61 -0.35 -35.81
N ASP A 114 19.66 -0.90 -36.57
CA ASP A 114 19.72 -2.25 -37.11
C ASP A 114 20.39 -2.19 -38.49
N ASN A 115 21.58 -2.77 -38.61
CA ASN A 115 22.38 -2.74 -39.83
C ASN A 115 21.79 -3.61 -40.95
N ASP A 116 21.11 -4.72 -40.61
CA ASP A 116 20.52 -5.62 -41.60
C ASP A 116 19.33 -4.95 -42.31
N THR A 117 18.48 -4.26 -41.55
CA THR A 117 17.29 -3.61 -42.09
C THR A 117 17.49 -2.15 -42.47
N GLY A 118 18.60 -1.56 -42.02
CA GLY A 118 18.91 -0.15 -42.22
C GLY A 118 17.96 0.80 -41.49
N ARG A 119 17.41 0.40 -40.33
CA ARG A 119 16.37 1.15 -39.61
C ARG A 119 16.78 1.46 -38.16
N ALA A 120 16.35 2.63 -37.67
CA ALA A 120 16.50 2.97 -36.26
C ALA A 120 15.63 2.08 -35.38
N ILE A 121 16.16 1.68 -34.22
CA ILE A 121 15.46 0.90 -33.20
C ILE A 121 14.91 1.87 -32.17
N CYS A 122 13.60 2.12 -32.21
CA CYS A 122 12.91 3.02 -31.30
C CYS A 122 12.12 2.24 -30.24
N ALA A 123 12.21 2.66 -28.97
CA ALA A 123 11.36 2.19 -27.88
C ALA A 123 10.15 3.13 -27.74
N CYS A 124 8.95 2.62 -28.01
CA CYS A 124 7.72 3.43 -28.02
C CYS A 124 7.04 3.50 -26.65
N PRO A 125 6.58 4.69 -26.21
CA PRO A 125 5.78 4.81 -25.01
C PRO A 125 4.42 4.11 -25.21
N LEU A 126 3.72 3.84 -24.10
CA LEU A 126 2.35 3.31 -24.16
C LEU A 126 1.47 4.19 -25.08
N HIS A 127 0.56 3.54 -25.81
CA HIS A 127 -0.36 4.14 -26.80
C HIS A 127 0.27 4.56 -28.13
N THR A 128 1.54 4.25 -28.36
CA THR A 128 2.18 4.46 -29.68
C THR A 128 2.88 3.20 -30.16
N ILE A 129 2.77 2.91 -31.45
CA ILE A 129 3.31 1.71 -32.08
C ILE A 129 4.03 2.04 -33.39
N GLY A 130 4.62 1.00 -33.99
CA GLY A 130 5.36 1.06 -35.23
C GLY A 130 6.84 1.36 -35.02
N HIS A 131 7.64 1.09 -36.04
CA HIS A 131 9.10 1.19 -35.96
C HIS A 131 9.61 2.58 -35.57
N ARG A 132 8.81 3.63 -35.79
CA ARG A 132 9.13 5.04 -35.46
C ARG A 132 8.34 5.60 -34.28
N CYS A 133 7.44 4.81 -33.68
CA CYS A 133 6.56 5.25 -32.59
C CYS A 133 5.65 6.45 -32.96
N LEU A 134 5.25 6.56 -34.23
CA LEU A 134 4.41 7.64 -34.75
C LEU A 134 2.93 7.26 -34.85
N ILE A 135 2.61 5.96 -34.81
CA ILE A 135 1.24 5.48 -34.99
C ILE A 135 0.58 5.46 -33.62
N GLN A 136 -0.45 6.29 -33.44
CA GLN A 136 -1.27 6.22 -32.23
C GLN A 136 -2.07 4.91 -32.24
N PHE A 137 -2.04 4.22 -31.11
CA PHE A 137 -2.72 2.95 -30.94
C PHE A 137 -3.49 2.95 -29.63
N ASN A 138 -4.80 2.81 -29.74
CA ASN A 138 -5.67 2.63 -28.59
C ASN A 138 -6.54 1.39 -28.81
N SER A 139 -6.20 0.32 -28.10
CA SER A 139 -6.97 -0.93 -28.07
C SER A 139 -8.09 -0.93 -27.03
N CYS A 140 -8.15 0.10 -26.17
CA CYS A 140 -9.22 0.25 -25.21
C CYS A 140 -10.47 0.80 -25.88
N ARG A 141 -11.52 -0.01 -25.90
CA ARG A 141 -12.91 0.37 -26.18
C ARG A 141 -13.66 0.52 -24.86
N GLU A 142 -14.83 1.16 -24.87
CA GLU A 142 -15.67 1.34 -23.68
C GLU A 142 -15.96 0.00 -22.97
N ASP A 143 -16.17 -1.09 -23.74
CA ASP A 143 -16.43 -2.43 -23.21
C ASP A 143 -15.18 -3.33 -23.06
N SER A 144 -13.96 -2.80 -23.23
CA SER A 144 -12.75 -3.65 -23.15
C SER A 144 -12.64 -4.35 -21.78
N CYS A 145 -12.99 -3.64 -20.70
CA CYS A 145 -13.06 -4.18 -19.34
C CYS A 145 -14.50 -4.26 -18.80
N ASN A 146 -15.51 -4.34 -19.69
CA ASN A 146 -16.93 -4.44 -19.36
C ASN A 146 -17.45 -3.40 -18.34
N GLY A 147 -16.84 -2.20 -18.29
CA GLY A 147 -17.21 -1.16 -17.32
C GLY A 147 -16.84 -1.44 -15.85
N HIS A 148 -16.20 -2.57 -15.54
CA HIS A 148 -15.85 -3.00 -14.18
C HIS A 148 -14.35 -2.89 -13.87
N GLY A 149 -13.69 -1.91 -14.50
CA GLY A 149 -12.28 -1.66 -14.29
C GLY A 149 -11.69 -0.64 -15.25
N LYS A 150 -10.42 -0.30 -15.01
CA LYS A 150 -9.67 0.63 -15.84
C LYS A 150 -8.91 -0.11 -16.95
N CYS A 151 -9.19 0.26 -18.20
CA CYS A 151 -8.45 -0.23 -19.35
C CYS A 151 -7.16 0.58 -19.57
N THR A 152 -6.05 -0.12 -19.82
CA THR A 152 -4.79 0.46 -20.28
C THR A 152 -4.43 -0.15 -21.62
N SER A 153 -4.29 0.67 -22.66
CA SER A 153 -3.93 0.18 -23.98
C SER A 153 -2.49 -0.31 -23.97
N THR A 154 -2.27 -1.50 -24.52
CA THR A 154 -0.95 -2.07 -24.77
C THR A 154 -0.85 -2.41 -26.26
N ASP A 155 0.08 -3.26 -26.69
CA ASP A 155 0.20 -3.69 -28.08
C ASP A 155 0.67 -5.15 -28.16
N ILE A 156 1.10 -5.59 -29.35
CA ILE A 156 1.60 -6.96 -29.58
C ILE A 156 2.82 -7.31 -28.72
N ARG A 157 3.57 -6.33 -28.19
CA ARG A 157 4.70 -6.55 -27.28
C ARG A 157 4.23 -7.04 -25.91
N TYR A 158 2.94 -6.87 -25.58
CA TYR A 158 2.35 -7.36 -24.34
C TYR A 158 1.80 -8.78 -24.49
N ASP A 159 0.80 -8.97 -25.35
CA ASP A 159 0.23 -10.26 -25.71
C ASP A 159 -0.32 -10.17 -27.13
N ALA A 160 0.02 -11.13 -27.99
CA ALA A 160 -0.48 -11.21 -29.35
C ALA A 160 -2.02 -11.37 -29.39
N ASN A 161 -2.60 -12.02 -28.38
CA ASN A 161 -4.04 -12.30 -28.30
C ASN A 161 -4.82 -11.19 -27.60
N GLN A 162 -4.17 -10.37 -26.78
CA GLN A 162 -4.84 -9.32 -26.02
C GLN A 162 -3.96 -8.07 -25.92
N GLN A 163 -4.30 -7.08 -26.75
CA GLN A 163 -3.53 -5.85 -26.85
C GLN A 163 -3.94 -4.81 -25.79
N PHE A 164 -4.66 -5.18 -24.73
CA PHE A 164 -5.01 -4.26 -23.62
C PHE A 164 -4.96 -4.94 -22.26
N LEU A 165 -4.73 -4.13 -21.23
CA LEU A 165 -4.62 -4.54 -19.84
C LEU A 165 -5.82 -4.00 -19.03
N CYS A 166 -6.56 -4.89 -18.36
CA CYS A 166 -7.64 -4.49 -17.45
C CYS A 166 -7.20 -4.54 -15.98
N SER A 167 -7.35 -3.42 -15.28
CA SER A 167 -7.28 -3.35 -13.82
C SER A 167 -8.69 -3.36 -13.26
N CYS A 168 -9.14 -4.52 -12.77
CA CYS A 168 -10.50 -4.73 -12.31
C CYS A 168 -10.79 -4.08 -10.96
N ASP A 169 -12.05 -3.70 -10.76
CA ASP A 169 -12.57 -3.26 -9.47
C ASP A 169 -12.61 -4.41 -8.46
N GLU A 170 -12.75 -4.10 -7.16
CA GLU A 170 -12.63 -5.09 -6.08
C GLU A 170 -13.57 -6.29 -6.24
N ALA A 171 -14.78 -6.07 -6.75
CA ALA A 171 -15.82 -7.10 -6.94
C ALA A 171 -15.65 -7.95 -8.22
N TRP A 172 -14.70 -7.62 -9.10
CA TRP A 172 -14.58 -8.24 -10.42
C TRP A 172 -13.18 -8.80 -10.68
N HIS A 173 -13.10 -9.84 -11.50
CA HIS A 173 -11.85 -10.46 -11.90
C HIS A 173 -11.95 -11.05 -13.31
N GLY A 174 -10.83 -11.59 -13.80
CA GLY A 174 -10.70 -12.09 -15.16
C GLY A 174 -9.96 -11.11 -16.07
N ARG A 175 -9.58 -11.56 -17.27
CA ARG A 175 -8.77 -10.77 -18.21
C ARG A 175 -9.48 -9.51 -18.71
N ARG A 176 -10.82 -9.52 -18.68
CA ARG A 176 -11.69 -8.39 -19.09
C ARG A 176 -12.62 -7.94 -17.96
N CYS A 177 -12.33 -8.32 -16.71
CA CYS A 177 -13.21 -8.04 -15.57
C CYS A 177 -14.65 -8.57 -15.79
N ASP A 178 -14.74 -9.71 -16.47
CA ASP A 178 -15.98 -10.37 -16.91
C ASP A 178 -16.60 -11.26 -15.82
N LYS A 179 -15.86 -11.55 -14.75
CA LYS A 179 -16.27 -12.49 -13.73
C LYS A 179 -16.46 -11.79 -12.40
N GLU A 180 -17.62 -11.99 -11.81
CA GLU A 180 -17.97 -11.44 -10.51
C GLU A 180 -17.39 -12.33 -9.39
N LYS A 181 -16.73 -11.70 -8.43
CA LYS A 181 -16.25 -12.34 -7.21
C LYS A 181 -17.42 -12.57 -6.24
N LEU A 182 -17.30 -13.57 -5.38
CA LEU A 182 -18.31 -13.86 -4.36
C LEU A 182 -18.16 -12.91 -3.16
N PRO A 183 -19.14 -12.06 -2.83
CA PRO A 183 -19.10 -11.24 -1.62
C PRO A 183 -19.37 -12.08 -0.37
N ILE A 184 -18.50 -11.90 0.63
CA ILE A 184 -18.64 -12.44 1.97
C ILE A 184 -18.81 -11.25 2.93
N HIS A 185 -20.02 -11.07 3.43
CA HIS A 185 -20.33 -10.05 4.43
C HIS A 185 -20.04 -10.62 5.82
N ILE A 186 -19.21 -9.90 6.56
CA ILE A 186 -18.67 -10.32 7.84
C ILE A 186 -19.05 -9.27 8.87
N SER A 187 -19.79 -9.67 9.89
CA SER A 187 -20.09 -8.84 11.06
C SER A 187 -19.25 -9.29 12.26
N PHE A 188 -18.89 -8.33 13.13
CA PHE A 188 -18.22 -8.63 14.38
C PHE A 188 -19.23 -8.69 15.53
N SER A 189 -19.20 -9.79 16.29
CA SER A 189 -20.01 -9.87 17.50
C SER A 189 -19.50 -8.92 18.59
N ARG A 190 -20.39 -8.47 19.47
CA ARG A 190 -20.07 -7.50 20.55
C ARG A 190 -19.10 -8.05 21.59
N GLU A 191 -18.93 -9.37 21.67
CA GLU A 191 -18.00 -10.06 22.56
C GLU A 191 -16.54 -9.95 22.13
N ILE A 192 -16.31 -9.73 20.82
CA ILE A 192 -14.97 -9.51 20.30
C ILE A 192 -14.66 -8.05 20.58
N SER A 193 -13.81 -7.82 21.58
CA SER A 193 -13.28 -6.50 21.92
C SER A 193 -12.91 -5.78 20.62
N ALA A 194 -13.50 -4.60 20.39
CA ALA A 194 -13.37 -3.80 19.17
C ALA A 194 -11.98 -4.00 18.53
N PRO A 195 -11.91 -4.32 17.23
CA PRO A 195 -10.73 -4.94 16.63
C PRO A 195 -9.50 -4.10 16.96
N LEU A 196 -8.67 -4.63 17.87
CA LEU A 196 -7.42 -3.98 18.30
C LEU A 196 -6.46 -3.84 17.11
N SER A 197 -6.62 -4.69 16.09
CA SER A 197 -5.98 -4.53 14.79
C SER A 197 -6.74 -3.56 13.89
N ASN A 198 -6.03 -2.54 13.41
CA ASN A 198 -6.46 -1.74 12.26
C ASN A 198 -6.38 -2.53 10.93
N ILE A 199 -6.03 -3.82 10.94
CA ILE A 199 -5.77 -4.64 9.75
C ILE A 199 -6.30 -6.06 9.96
N VAL A 200 -7.16 -6.53 9.05
CA VAL A 200 -7.62 -7.92 8.98
C VAL A 200 -6.91 -8.60 7.81
N PHE A 201 -6.39 -9.81 8.03
CA PHE A 201 -5.92 -10.65 6.93
C PHE A 201 -6.93 -11.76 6.65
N PHE A 202 -7.20 -11.97 5.38
CA PHE A 202 -8.05 -13.03 4.85
C PHE A 202 -7.15 -14.07 4.21
N HIS A 203 -7.16 -15.28 4.76
CA HIS A 203 -6.50 -16.43 4.14
C HIS A 203 -7.54 -17.25 3.41
N ASN A 204 -7.44 -17.27 2.09
CA ASN A 204 -8.28 -18.08 1.23
C ASN A 204 -7.44 -19.24 0.70
N ILE A 205 -7.77 -20.45 1.15
CA ILE A 205 -7.09 -21.67 0.75
C ILE A 205 -7.98 -22.41 -0.23
N VAL A 206 -7.42 -22.68 -1.40
CA VAL A 206 -8.11 -23.36 -2.49
C VAL A 206 -7.36 -24.66 -2.79
N SER A 207 -8.02 -25.79 -2.58
CA SER A 207 -7.48 -27.11 -2.92
C SER A 207 -7.95 -27.53 -4.30
N HIS A 208 -7.02 -27.84 -5.21
CA HIS A 208 -7.32 -28.36 -6.54
C HIS A 208 -6.91 -29.83 -6.60
N TYR A 209 -7.75 -30.72 -7.15
CA TYR A 209 -7.54 -32.19 -7.14
C TYR A 209 -6.17 -32.68 -7.66
N MET A 210 -5.42 -31.85 -8.39
CA MET A 210 -4.16 -32.22 -9.06
C MET A 210 -2.97 -31.35 -8.63
N HIS A 211 -3.15 -30.39 -7.73
CA HIS A 211 -2.11 -29.45 -7.32
C HIS A 211 -2.12 -29.27 -5.81
N GLU A 212 -0.98 -28.92 -5.23
CA GLU A 212 -0.91 -28.52 -3.84
C GLU A 212 -1.88 -27.35 -3.56
N PRO A 213 -2.50 -27.31 -2.37
CA PRO A 213 -3.45 -26.25 -2.02
C PRO A 213 -2.75 -24.89 -2.09
N VAL A 214 -3.35 -23.95 -2.82
CA VAL A 214 -2.82 -22.60 -2.99
C VAL A 214 -3.46 -21.69 -1.95
N ARG A 215 -2.64 -20.97 -1.20
CA ARG A 215 -3.07 -19.98 -0.20
C ARG A 215 -2.95 -18.57 -0.78
N TYR A 216 -4.07 -17.88 -0.88
CA TYR A 216 -4.14 -16.45 -1.21
C TYR A 216 -4.36 -15.64 0.06
N ILE A 217 -3.55 -14.61 0.27
CA ILE A 217 -3.65 -13.73 1.44
C ILE A 217 -4.02 -12.34 0.98
N TYR A 218 -5.12 -11.82 1.52
CA TYR A 218 -5.57 -10.45 1.27
C TYR A 218 -5.64 -9.72 2.60
N PHE A 219 -5.47 -8.40 2.61
CA PHE A 219 -5.67 -7.62 3.83
C PHE A 219 -6.63 -6.47 3.61
N HIS A 220 -7.33 -6.08 4.66
CA HIS A 220 -8.19 -4.90 4.67
C HIS A 220 -7.89 -4.05 5.91
N ARG A 221 -7.72 -2.73 5.71
CA ARG A 221 -7.55 -1.80 6.82
C ARG A 221 -8.90 -1.43 7.41
N LEU A 222 -9.09 -1.75 8.69
CA LEU A 222 -10.30 -1.40 9.42
C LEU A 222 -10.29 0.07 9.81
N ARG A 223 -11.47 0.70 9.72
CA ARG A 223 -11.73 1.97 10.41
C ARG A 223 -12.29 1.64 11.79
N LYS A 224 -11.99 2.47 12.79
CA LYS A 224 -12.46 2.26 14.18
C LYS A 224 -13.99 2.21 14.34
N THR A 225 -14.77 2.57 13.32
CA THR A 225 -16.25 2.53 13.30
C THR A 225 -16.84 1.39 12.48
N THR A 226 -16.02 0.55 11.85
CA THR A 226 -16.50 -0.49 10.93
C THR A 226 -16.99 -1.71 11.71
N SER A 227 -18.30 -1.95 11.74
CA SER A 227 -18.90 -3.17 12.33
C SER A 227 -19.07 -4.31 11.31
N ASN A 228 -19.07 -3.97 10.02
CA ASN A 228 -19.36 -4.88 8.92
C ASN A 228 -18.28 -4.73 7.84
N LEU A 229 -17.74 -5.86 7.39
CA LEU A 229 -16.77 -5.94 6.30
C LEU A 229 -17.35 -6.73 5.15
N THR A 230 -16.97 -6.38 3.93
CA THR A 230 -17.27 -7.21 2.76
C THR A 230 -15.96 -7.62 2.15
N PHE A 231 -15.76 -8.92 2.01
CA PHE A 231 -14.58 -9.52 1.39
C PHE A 231 -14.98 -10.27 0.13
N TYR A 232 -14.27 -10.04 -0.97
CA TYR A 232 -14.60 -10.61 -2.27
C TYR A 232 -13.66 -11.76 -2.61
N VAL A 233 -14.22 -12.94 -2.88
CA VAL A 233 -13.46 -14.14 -3.23
C VAL A 233 -13.48 -14.38 -4.75
N GLU A 234 -12.29 -14.49 -5.34
CA GLU A 234 -12.05 -14.58 -6.79
C GLU A 234 -12.70 -15.75 -7.53
N TYR A 235 -13.23 -16.78 -6.89
CA TYR A 235 -13.76 -17.92 -7.65
C TYR A 235 -15.10 -18.39 -7.09
N LYS A 236 -16.12 -18.53 -7.96
CA LYS A 236 -17.39 -19.24 -7.68
C LYS A 236 -17.28 -20.77 -7.85
N THR A 237 -16.07 -21.31 -7.99
CA THR A 237 -15.83 -22.74 -8.36
C THR A 237 -16.15 -23.78 -7.27
N ASN A 238 -16.35 -25.03 -7.71
CA ASN A 238 -16.72 -26.21 -6.93
C ASN A 238 -15.64 -26.80 -6.00
N TRP A 239 -14.51 -26.12 -5.81
CA TRP A 239 -13.39 -26.65 -5.03
C TRP A 239 -13.57 -26.44 -3.52
N GLU A 240 -12.86 -27.25 -2.73
CA GLU A 240 -12.81 -27.09 -1.28
C GLU A 240 -12.13 -25.76 -0.95
N LYS A 241 -12.86 -24.93 -0.19
CA LYS A 241 -12.44 -23.58 0.17
C LYS A 241 -12.47 -23.45 1.68
N LEU A 242 -11.35 -23.00 2.22
CA LEU A 242 -11.22 -22.63 3.61
C LEU A 242 -10.89 -21.15 3.66
N VAL A 243 -11.73 -20.40 4.38
CA VAL A 243 -11.50 -18.97 4.61
C VAL A 243 -11.26 -18.76 6.09
N PHE A 244 -10.06 -18.26 6.40
CA PHE A 244 -9.68 -17.85 7.74
C PHE A 244 -9.50 -16.33 7.79
N ILE A 245 -9.85 -15.74 8.92
CA ILE A 245 -9.44 -14.39 9.28
C ILE A 245 -8.29 -14.48 10.27
N GLN A 246 -7.27 -13.65 10.09
CA GLN A 246 -6.27 -13.37 11.11
C GLN A 246 -6.45 -11.94 11.62
N LEU A 247 -6.58 -11.82 12.94
CA LEU A 247 -6.65 -10.56 13.66
C LEU A 247 -5.39 -10.41 14.49
N TYR A 248 -4.69 -9.29 14.35
CA TYR A 248 -3.54 -8.96 15.20
C TYR A 248 -4.00 -8.16 16.41
N GLU A 249 -3.49 -8.48 17.58
CA GLU A 249 -3.62 -7.62 18.76
C GLU A 249 -2.40 -6.71 18.90
N ASN A 250 -1.21 -7.25 18.60
CA ASN A 250 0.05 -6.54 18.51
C ASN A 250 0.99 -7.26 17.53
N SER A 251 2.25 -6.82 17.42
CA SER A 251 3.24 -7.45 16.53
C SER A 251 3.50 -8.94 16.83
N ASN A 252 3.25 -9.41 18.06
CA ASN A 252 3.59 -10.76 18.53
C ASN A 252 2.37 -11.63 18.88
N GLN A 253 1.16 -11.06 18.89
CA GLN A 253 -0.07 -11.74 19.28
C GLN A 253 -1.11 -11.57 18.17
N PHE A 254 -1.58 -12.71 17.68
CA PHE A 254 -2.60 -12.79 16.66
C PHE A 254 -3.50 -13.99 16.92
N GLU A 255 -4.70 -13.94 16.34
CA GLU A 255 -5.69 -15.00 16.44
C GLU A 255 -6.26 -15.32 15.07
N TYR A 256 -6.51 -16.61 14.83
CA TYR A 256 -7.18 -17.10 13.64
C TYR A 256 -8.64 -17.41 13.94
N TYR A 257 -9.52 -17.05 13.02
CA TYR A 257 -10.95 -17.34 13.07
C TYR A 257 -11.36 -18.06 11.79
N LEU A 258 -11.98 -19.23 11.92
CA LEU A 258 -12.53 -19.95 10.77
C LEU A 258 -13.87 -19.34 10.38
N LEU A 259 -13.92 -18.68 9.21
CA LEU A 259 -15.15 -18.10 8.67
C LEU A 259 -15.95 -19.13 7.88
N LEU A 260 -15.27 -19.84 6.97
CA LEU A 260 -15.90 -20.76 6.04
C LEU A 260 -15.09 -22.05 5.96
N SER A 261 -15.77 -23.14 6.27
CA SER A 261 -15.39 -24.51 5.97
C SER A 261 -16.56 -25.10 5.20
N ARG A 262 -16.33 -25.46 3.93
CA ARG A 262 -17.40 -25.83 3.00
C ARG A 262 -18.21 -27.04 3.53
N LYS A 263 -19.50 -26.83 3.85
CA LYS A 263 -20.52 -27.90 3.85
C LYS A 263 -21.24 -27.93 2.49
N ARG A 264 -21.80 -29.09 2.10
CA ARG A 264 -22.41 -29.40 0.77
C ARG A 264 -23.44 -28.40 0.21
N GLY A 265 -23.95 -27.44 1.00
CA GLY A 265 -25.01 -26.49 0.64
C GLY A 265 -24.59 -25.20 -0.09
N VAL A 266 -23.30 -24.84 -0.13
CA VAL A 266 -22.82 -23.54 -0.70
C VAL A 266 -22.47 -23.66 -2.20
N ARG A 267 -23.13 -24.53 -2.95
CA ARG A 267 -22.83 -24.72 -4.39
C ARG A 267 -23.31 -23.56 -5.27
N ASN A 268 -24.34 -22.82 -4.83
CA ASN A 268 -25.00 -21.76 -5.60
C ASN A 268 -25.20 -20.46 -4.81
N ALA A 269 -24.47 -20.25 -3.71
CA ALA A 269 -24.63 -19.03 -2.92
C ALA A 269 -24.14 -17.82 -3.72
N THR A 270 -24.98 -16.79 -3.84
CA THR A 270 -24.66 -15.50 -4.47
C THR A 270 -23.98 -14.54 -3.51
N GLU A 271 -24.26 -14.69 -2.21
CA GLU A 271 -23.66 -13.94 -1.12
C GLU A 271 -23.50 -14.86 0.09
N ILE A 272 -22.53 -14.56 0.95
CA ILE A 272 -22.36 -15.27 2.22
C ILE A 272 -22.34 -14.27 3.37
N ASN A 273 -23.32 -14.38 4.27
CA ASN A 273 -23.38 -13.62 5.50
C ASN A 273 -22.83 -14.47 6.64
N THR A 274 -21.82 -13.96 7.33
CA THR A 274 -21.20 -14.65 8.47
C THR A 274 -20.88 -13.66 9.58
N GLU A 275 -20.95 -14.14 10.82
CA GLU A 275 -20.63 -13.35 12.01
C GLU A 275 -19.43 -14.00 12.70
N ILE A 276 -18.40 -13.20 12.98
CA ILE A 276 -17.26 -13.65 13.77
C ILE A 276 -17.71 -13.70 15.23
N ARG A 277 -17.66 -14.91 15.79
CA ARG A 277 -17.94 -15.19 17.19
C ARG A 277 -16.72 -15.80 17.87
N SER A 278 -16.66 -15.68 19.19
CA SER A 278 -15.64 -16.31 20.04
C SER A 278 -15.53 -17.83 19.81
N THR A 279 -16.63 -18.50 19.47
CA THR A 279 -16.69 -19.93 19.15
C THR A 279 -16.02 -20.32 17.82
N GLY A 280 -15.76 -19.36 16.93
CA GLY A 280 -15.06 -19.57 15.66
C GLY A 280 -13.53 -19.46 15.75
N ARG A 281 -12.99 -19.13 16.94
CA ARG A 281 -11.55 -18.95 17.19
C ARG A 281 -10.81 -20.29 17.09
N CYS A 282 -9.79 -20.34 16.23
CA CYS A 282 -8.85 -21.45 16.18
C CYS A 282 -7.82 -21.29 17.31
N ARG A 283 -7.72 -22.27 18.21
CA ARG A 283 -6.79 -22.20 19.35
C ARG A 283 -5.38 -22.63 18.96
N SER A 284 -4.37 -22.08 19.62
CA SER A 284 -2.99 -22.57 19.48
C SER A 284 -2.82 -23.90 20.21
N ILE A 285 -1.95 -24.80 19.71
CA ILE A 285 -1.57 -26.01 20.46
C ILE A 285 -0.99 -25.71 21.84
N ASN A 286 -0.43 -24.52 22.04
CA ASN A 286 0.09 -24.06 23.33
C ASN A 286 -1.00 -23.89 24.38
N GLU A 287 -2.24 -23.63 23.95
CA GLU A 287 -3.42 -23.54 24.83
C GLU A 287 -4.07 -24.92 25.06
N LEU A 288 -3.83 -25.88 24.17
CA LEU A 288 -4.55 -27.17 24.13
C LEU A 288 -3.78 -28.31 24.81
N PHE A 289 -2.45 -28.29 24.75
CA PHE A 289 -1.62 -29.38 25.23
C PHE A 289 -0.72 -28.96 26.39
N ASN A 290 -0.34 -29.95 27.20
CA ASN A 290 0.66 -29.76 28.24
C ASN A 290 2.06 -29.51 27.66
N LYS A 291 2.92 -28.86 28.43
CA LYS A 291 4.32 -28.58 28.06
C LYS A 291 5.09 -29.81 27.58
N THR A 292 4.77 -31.00 28.11
CA THR A 292 5.38 -32.27 27.71
C THR A 292 5.15 -32.60 26.23
N VAL A 293 3.95 -32.37 25.71
CA VAL A 293 3.61 -32.63 24.30
C VAL A 293 4.17 -31.54 23.40
N ILE A 294 4.10 -30.27 23.82
CA ILE A 294 4.62 -29.12 23.05
C ILE A 294 6.13 -29.24 22.83
N SER A 295 6.88 -29.70 23.84
CA SER A 295 8.34 -29.89 23.74
C SER A 295 8.78 -31.00 22.78
N GLN A 296 7.86 -31.81 22.24
CA GLN A 296 8.19 -32.89 21.33
C GLN A 296 8.40 -32.38 19.89
N PRO A 297 9.17 -33.13 19.07
CA PRO A 297 9.30 -32.86 17.65
C PRO A 297 7.94 -32.89 16.92
N PRO A 298 7.74 -32.11 15.84
CA PRO A 298 6.46 -31.99 15.14
C PRO A 298 5.79 -33.32 14.80
N LEU A 299 6.53 -34.29 14.25
CA LEU A 299 6.01 -35.63 13.90
C LEU A 299 5.44 -36.41 15.10
N ARG A 300 5.95 -36.17 16.31
CA ARG A 300 5.40 -36.79 17.53
C ARG A 300 4.19 -36.02 18.05
N ARG A 301 4.17 -34.69 17.91
CA ARG A 301 3.01 -33.85 18.26
C ARG A 301 1.77 -34.24 17.47
N VAL A 302 1.92 -34.43 16.15
CA VAL A 302 0.82 -34.79 15.23
C VAL A 302 0.05 -36.03 15.67
N LYS A 303 0.71 -37.00 16.32
CA LYS A 303 0.03 -38.20 16.86
C LYS A 303 -1.04 -37.89 17.90
N ASN A 304 -0.95 -36.74 18.57
CA ASN A 304 -1.89 -36.31 19.60
C ASN A 304 -2.99 -35.39 19.06
N TYR A 305 -2.93 -34.97 17.80
CA TYR A 305 -3.82 -33.94 17.24
C TYR A 305 -5.28 -34.35 17.10
N GLN A 306 -5.54 -35.65 17.14
CA GLN A 306 -6.90 -36.18 17.22
C GLN A 306 -7.59 -35.87 18.57
N ARG A 307 -6.83 -35.72 19.66
CA ARG A 307 -7.38 -35.53 21.02
C ARG A 307 -8.19 -34.23 21.18
N PRO A 308 -7.68 -33.04 20.78
CA PRO A 308 -8.43 -31.78 20.92
C PRO A 308 -9.83 -31.83 20.31
N CYS A 309 -10.00 -32.44 19.13
CA CYS A 309 -11.32 -32.55 18.50
C CYS A 309 -12.27 -33.52 19.23
N LEU A 310 -11.73 -34.52 19.94
CA LEU A 310 -12.52 -35.48 20.72
C LEU A 310 -12.91 -34.93 22.10
N GLU A 311 -11.98 -34.24 22.76
CA GLU A 311 -12.12 -33.77 24.15
C GLU A 311 -12.79 -32.39 24.25
N GLN A 312 -12.71 -31.58 23.20
CA GLN A 312 -13.26 -30.22 23.16
C GLN A 312 -14.08 -30.03 21.88
N GLN A 313 -15.21 -29.31 21.97
CA GLN A 313 -15.96 -28.87 20.79
C GLN A 313 -15.24 -27.74 20.06
N LEU A 314 -14.11 -28.06 19.42
CA LEU A 314 -13.32 -27.14 18.61
C LEU A 314 -13.69 -27.27 17.14
N ARG A 315 -13.63 -26.16 16.40
CA ARG A 315 -13.75 -26.19 14.92
C ARG A 315 -12.39 -26.29 14.24
N CYS A 316 -11.38 -25.68 14.84
CA CYS A 316 -10.04 -25.57 14.30
C CYS A 316 -9.01 -25.29 15.39
N PHE A 317 -7.75 -25.63 15.12
CA PHE A 317 -6.59 -25.27 15.92
C PHE A 317 -5.33 -25.24 15.04
N TYR A 318 -4.24 -24.65 15.53
CA TYR A 318 -3.01 -24.51 14.75
C TYR A 318 -1.74 -24.75 15.58
N ASP A 319 -0.71 -25.26 14.89
CA ASP A 319 0.68 -25.38 15.30
C ASP A 319 1.56 -24.44 14.44
N ASP A 320 2.88 -24.45 14.66
CA ASP A 320 3.88 -23.66 13.95
C ASP A 320 3.72 -23.71 12.41
N SER A 321 3.54 -24.90 11.84
CA SER A 321 3.45 -25.12 10.38
C SER A 321 2.18 -25.83 9.93
N LEU A 322 1.22 -26.08 10.83
CA LEU A 322 0.02 -26.87 10.51
C LEU A 322 -1.23 -26.17 11.01
N MET A 323 -2.25 -26.13 10.15
CA MET A 323 -3.61 -25.75 10.53
C MET A 323 -4.48 -27.00 10.48
N CYS A 324 -5.24 -27.24 11.54
CA CYS A 324 -6.05 -28.42 11.71
C CYS A 324 -7.53 -28.04 11.84
N LEU A 325 -8.40 -28.80 11.17
CA LEU A 325 -9.84 -28.69 11.23
C LEU A 325 -10.43 -29.92 11.91
N CYS A 326 -11.41 -29.70 12.78
CA CYS A 326 -12.24 -30.75 13.33
C CYS A 326 -13.50 -30.90 12.47
N ASP A 327 -13.76 -32.10 11.96
CA ASP A 327 -14.99 -32.37 11.23
C ASP A 327 -16.18 -32.65 12.16
N GLU A 328 -17.37 -32.90 11.59
CA GLU A 328 -18.58 -33.19 12.36
C GLU A 328 -18.49 -34.52 13.14
N THR A 329 -17.60 -35.41 12.73
CA THR A 329 -17.31 -36.69 13.39
C THR A 329 -16.16 -36.58 14.39
N ASN A 330 -15.73 -35.35 14.72
CA ASN A 330 -14.60 -35.05 15.60
C ASN A 330 -13.25 -35.62 15.12
N HIS A 331 -13.12 -35.94 13.83
CA HIS A 331 -11.84 -36.28 13.21
C HIS A 331 -11.06 -35.03 12.83
N THR A 332 -9.74 -35.14 12.96
CA THR A 332 -8.83 -34.03 12.69
C THR A 332 -8.21 -34.16 11.31
N ASN A 333 -8.38 -33.12 10.50
CA ASN A 333 -7.71 -32.97 9.21
C ASN A 333 -6.75 -31.78 9.27
N CYS A 334 -5.45 -32.05 9.16
CA CYS A 334 -4.40 -31.04 9.20
C CYS A 334 -3.76 -30.86 7.83
N PHE A 335 -3.42 -29.63 7.49
CA PHE A 335 -2.72 -29.28 6.26
C PHE A 335 -1.61 -28.26 6.55
N ASN A 336 -0.64 -28.19 5.64
CA ASN A 336 0.47 -27.25 5.77
C ASN A 336 -0.04 -25.81 5.77
N PHE A 337 0.30 -25.07 6.81
CA PHE A 337 -0.09 -23.69 7.00
C PHE A 337 0.98 -23.02 7.84
N GLU A 338 1.92 -22.38 7.18
CA GLU A 338 2.96 -21.60 7.86
C GLU A 338 2.29 -20.45 8.63
N THR A 339 2.35 -20.54 9.96
CA THR A 339 1.83 -19.51 10.85
C THR A 339 2.88 -18.42 11.01
N ALA A 340 2.47 -17.20 10.67
CA ALA A 340 3.31 -16.02 10.47
C ALA A 340 4.33 -16.11 9.31
N PRO A 341 4.47 -15.06 8.49
CA PRO A 341 5.71 -14.86 7.76
C PRO A 341 6.82 -14.69 8.79
N SER A 342 7.97 -15.32 8.55
CA SER A 342 9.18 -15.15 9.37
C SER A 342 9.33 -13.70 9.83
N ASN A 343 9.46 -13.49 11.14
CA ASN A 343 9.65 -12.20 11.81
C ASN A 343 10.85 -11.43 11.22
N ALA A 344 10.68 -10.82 10.06
CA ALA A 344 11.66 -9.93 9.48
C ALA A 344 11.34 -8.54 10.02
N LEU A 345 12.06 -8.13 11.06
CA LEU A 345 12.22 -6.71 11.35
C LEU A 345 12.90 -6.10 10.11
N SER A 346 12.10 -5.65 9.16
CA SER A 346 12.58 -5.00 7.95
C SER A 346 12.81 -3.52 8.25
N PRO A 347 13.92 -2.91 7.78
CA PRO A 347 14.12 -1.47 7.87
C PRO A 347 13.05 -0.66 7.12
N LYS A 348 12.17 -1.31 6.35
CA LYS A 348 11.02 -0.68 5.67
C LYS A 348 9.96 -0.13 6.64
N CYS A 349 9.86 -0.64 7.87
CA CYS A 349 8.93 -0.12 8.89
C CYS A 349 9.71 0.67 9.96
N SER A 350 9.39 1.95 10.15
CA SER A 350 10.19 2.90 10.94
C SER A 350 10.10 2.72 12.46
N GLY A 351 9.19 1.88 12.98
CA GLY A 351 8.84 1.85 14.42
C GLY A 351 8.60 0.48 15.04
N ARG A 352 9.59 -0.43 15.01
CA ARG A 352 9.47 -1.84 15.50
C ARG A 352 8.23 -2.58 14.97
N GLY A 353 7.70 -2.15 13.83
CA GLY A 353 6.56 -2.80 13.18
C GLY A 353 6.98 -4.08 12.48
N LEU A 354 6.08 -5.06 12.44
CA LEU A 354 6.26 -6.28 11.66
C LEU A 354 5.92 -5.99 10.20
N TYR A 355 6.84 -6.28 9.29
CA TYR A 355 6.63 -6.12 7.86
C TYR A 355 6.02 -7.41 7.28
N PHE A 356 4.80 -7.30 6.76
CA PHE A 356 4.15 -8.37 6.03
C PHE A 356 4.25 -8.11 4.52
N GLN A 357 4.67 -9.14 3.78
CA GLN A 357 4.67 -9.19 2.33
C GLN A 357 4.02 -10.51 1.89
N ASP A 358 3.14 -10.45 0.90
CA ASP A 358 2.37 -11.60 0.43
C ASP A 358 3.23 -12.67 -0.28
N ASN A 359 4.13 -12.24 -1.16
CA ASN A 359 5.01 -13.13 -1.91
C ASN A 359 6.43 -12.56 -1.96
N GLU A 360 7.42 -13.38 -1.56
CA GLU A 360 8.83 -13.00 -1.51
C GLU A 360 9.41 -12.60 -2.87
N ILE A 361 8.95 -13.26 -3.94
CA ILE A 361 9.47 -13.09 -5.30
C ILE A 361 8.72 -11.98 -6.06
N CYS A 362 7.42 -11.84 -5.80
CA CYS A 362 6.56 -10.88 -6.48
C CYS A 362 5.57 -10.25 -5.49
N PRO A 363 5.99 -9.22 -4.73
CA PRO A 363 5.10 -8.53 -3.82
C PRO A 363 3.96 -7.85 -4.60
N GLN A 364 2.73 -8.31 -4.40
CA GLN A 364 1.56 -7.53 -4.82
C GLN A 364 1.06 -6.66 -3.66
N MET A 365 1.35 -7.08 -2.43
CA MET A 365 0.86 -6.46 -1.21
C MET A 365 1.96 -6.40 -0.15
N ALA A 366 2.15 -5.21 0.41
CA ALA A 366 3.05 -5.00 1.54
C ALA A 366 2.38 -4.10 2.58
N VAL A 367 2.47 -4.49 3.85
CA VAL A 367 1.88 -3.72 4.95
C VAL A 367 2.73 -3.84 6.21
N CYS A 368 2.88 -2.72 6.93
CA CYS A 368 3.48 -2.71 8.26
C CYS A 368 2.39 -2.90 9.32
N ILE A 369 2.56 -3.88 10.19
CA ILE A 369 1.75 -4.13 11.38
C ILE A 369 2.46 -3.42 12.55
N CYS A 370 1.83 -2.38 13.06
CA CYS A 370 2.45 -1.53 14.07
C CYS A 370 2.25 -2.08 15.48
N GLU A 371 3.27 -1.90 16.34
CA GLU A 371 3.11 -2.07 17.78
C GLU A 371 2.05 -1.10 18.33
N PRO A 372 1.44 -1.42 19.49
CA PRO A 372 0.52 -0.52 20.16
C PRO A 372 1.13 0.88 20.31
N CYS A 373 0.32 1.91 20.09
CA CYS A 373 0.73 3.32 20.13
C CYS A 373 1.61 3.80 18.97
N ASN A 374 1.90 2.97 17.96
CA ASN A 374 2.50 3.38 16.70
C ASN A 374 1.46 3.39 15.55
N TYR A 375 1.53 4.38 14.67
CA TYR A 375 0.55 4.64 13.61
C TYR A 375 1.21 5.09 12.30
N GLY A 376 0.41 5.11 11.24
CA GLY A 376 0.85 5.46 9.88
C GLY A 376 1.11 4.23 9.02
N SER A 377 1.26 4.44 7.72
CA SER A 377 1.45 3.35 6.74
C SER A 377 2.75 2.56 6.95
N THR A 378 3.76 3.16 7.56
CA THR A 378 5.06 2.55 7.87
C THR A 378 5.35 2.56 9.37
N CYS A 379 4.32 2.74 10.21
CA CYS A 379 4.47 2.91 11.66
C CYS A 379 5.37 4.09 12.06
N GLN A 380 5.35 5.17 11.26
CA GLN A 380 6.24 6.30 11.43
C GLN A 380 5.88 7.24 12.60
N TYR A 381 4.63 7.20 13.08
CA TYR A 381 4.16 8.06 14.16
C TYR A 381 4.09 7.24 15.45
N SER A 382 4.75 7.69 16.52
CA SER A 382 4.66 7.06 17.83
C SER A 382 3.99 7.99 18.84
N MET A 383 3.08 7.43 19.64
CA MET A 383 2.51 8.06 20.84
C MET A 383 3.18 7.54 22.13
N GLY A 384 4.29 6.80 22.02
CA GLY A 384 5.09 6.34 23.16
C GLY A 384 6.05 7.42 23.66
N GLY A 385 5.87 7.89 24.90
CA GLY A 385 6.77 8.85 25.56
C GLY A 385 6.46 10.33 25.27
N TYR A 386 7.34 11.22 25.75
CA TYR A 386 7.25 12.70 25.70
C TYR A 386 7.13 13.32 24.29
N SER A 387 7.13 12.51 23.23
CA SER A 387 7.04 12.93 21.84
C SER A 387 5.59 13.03 21.33
N LEU A 388 4.64 13.45 22.16
CA LEU A 388 3.29 13.80 21.71
C LEU A 388 3.37 15.13 20.92
N SER A 389 3.87 15.06 19.70
CA SER A 389 3.90 16.19 18.77
C SER A 389 2.53 16.36 18.13
N LEU A 390 2.19 17.60 17.79
CA LEU A 390 0.98 17.89 17.02
C LEU A 390 0.96 17.08 15.72
N ASP A 391 2.12 16.86 15.10
CA ASP A 391 2.28 16.09 13.86
C ASP A 391 1.92 14.61 14.03
N ALA A 392 2.25 13.99 15.18
CA ALA A 392 1.88 12.60 15.47
C ALA A 392 0.36 12.43 15.69
N ILE A 393 -0.29 13.40 16.36
CA ILE A 393 -1.74 13.40 16.55
C ILE A 393 -2.44 13.65 15.20
N ILE A 394 -2.07 14.70 14.48
CA ILE A 394 -2.67 15.05 13.19
C ILE A 394 -2.48 13.90 12.21
N GLY A 395 -1.26 13.34 12.10
CA GLY A 395 -0.93 12.25 11.18
C GLY A 395 -1.82 11.02 11.35
N SER A 396 -2.25 10.71 12.57
CA SER A 396 -3.16 9.58 12.84
C SER A 396 -4.58 9.76 12.28
N PHE A 397 -5.01 11.00 11.99
CA PHE A 397 -6.35 11.32 11.49
C PHE A 397 -6.37 11.71 10.00
N ILE A 398 -5.20 11.76 9.32
CA ILE A 398 -5.13 12.07 7.89
C ILE A 398 -5.63 10.89 7.07
N ILE A 399 -6.59 11.15 6.19
CA ILE A 399 -7.03 10.21 5.17
C ILE A 399 -6.21 10.48 3.90
N PRO A 400 -5.26 9.62 3.50
CA PRO A 400 -4.36 9.93 2.38
C PRO A 400 -5.05 9.91 1.01
N THR A 401 -6.21 9.27 0.90
CA THR A 401 -6.92 9.09 -0.37
C THR A 401 -7.79 10.28 -0.79
N THR A 402 -7.94 11.30 0.05
CA THR A 402 -8.81 12.46 -0.23
C THR A 402 -8.02 13.76 -0.20
N THR A 403 -8.03 14.50 -1.31
CA THR A 403 -7.33 15.79 -1.44
C THR A 403 -8.16 16.98 -0.93
N ASN A 404 -9.45 16.79 -0.67
CA ASN A 404 -10.37 17.86 -0.25
C ASN A 404 -10.42 18.00 1.29
N ILE A 405 -10.05 19.17 1.82
CA ILE A 405 -9.98 19.47 3.28
C ILE A 405 -11.35 19.35 3.95
N PHE A 406 -12.44 19.62 3.23
CA PHE A 406 -13.82 19.48 3.73
C PHE A 406 -14.30 18.02 3.78
N GLN A 407 -13.50 17.06 3.34
CA GLN A 407 -13.77 15.62 3.49
C GLN A 407 -12.80 14.96 4.49
N GLN A 408 -11.80 15.69 4.96
CA GLN A 408 -10.89 15.25 6.02
C GLN A 408 -11.58 15.26 7.39
N HIS A 409 -11.01 14.51 8.34
CA HIS A 409 -11.51 14.37 9.71
C HIS A 409 -11.62 15.73 10.43
N ILE A 410 -12.60 15.89 11.32
CA ILE A 410 -12.89 17.18 11.99
C ILE A 410 -11.67 17.76 12.72
N VAL A 411 -10.81 16.90 13.27
CA VAL A 411 -9.56 17.26 13.93
C VAL A 411 -8.65 18.06 13.00
N ILE A 412 -8.54 17.67 11.73
CA ILE A 412 -7.66 18.35 10.75
C ILE A 412 -8.18 19.75 10.43
N ARG A 413 -9.50 19.89 10.23
CA ARG A 413 -10.13 21.20 9.93
C ARG A 413 -9.89 22.20 11.06
N ILE A 414 -10.05 21.74 12.30
CA ILE A 414 -9.77 22.56 13.49
C ILE A 414 -8.29 22.92 13.55
N THR A 415 -7.37 21.98 13.32
CA THR A 415 -5.94 22.28 13.36
C THR A 415 -5.50 23.28 12.28
N VAL A 416 -6.05 23.21 11.06
CA VAL A 416 -5.76 24.17 9.99
C VAL A 416 -6.28 25.57 10.35
N LEU A 417 -7.48 25.67 10.93
CA LEU A 417 -8.04 26.93 11.40
C LEU A 417 -7.16 27.53 12.51
N VAL A 418 -6.76 26.72 13.49
CA VAL A 418 -5.86 27.15 14.57
C VAL A 418 -4.48 27.57 14.06
N LEU A 419 -3.87 26.82 13.14
CA LEU A 419 -2.57 27.18 12.55
C LEU A 419 -2.65 28.46 11.73
N SER A 420 -3.73 28.66 10.97
CA SER A 420 -3.97 29.90 10.24
C SER A 420 -4.12 31.10 11.18
N LEU A 421 -4.81 30.92 12.32
CA LEU A 421 -4.97 31.93 13.35
C LEU A 421 -3.63 32.27 14.02
N LEU A 422 -2.83 31.25 14.34
CA LEU A 422 -1.49 31.41 14.92
C LEU A 422 -0.52 32.10 13.95
N PHE A 423 -0.62 31.83 12.65
CA PHE A 423 0.17 32.51 11.62
C PHE A 423 -0.17 34.00 11.51
N LEU A 424 -1.46 34.35 11.62
CA LEU A 424 -1.92 35.74 11.68
C LEU A 424 -1.42 36.45 12.94
N ILE A 425 -1.39 35.76 14.07
CA ILE A 425 -0.95 36.29 15.37
C ILE A 425 0.58 36.42 15.45
N LYS A 426 1.34 35.52 14.82
CA LYS A 426 2.81 35.56 14.74
C LYS A 426 3.34 36.87 14.13
N LYS A 427 2.59 37.47 13.20
CA LYS A 427 2.92 38.75 12.57
C LYS A 427 2.90 39.94 13.55
N SER A 428 2.26 39.80 14.71
CA SER A 428 2.05 40.88 15.68
C SER A 428 2.97 40.85 16.92
N ILE A 429 3.91 39.89 17.02
CA ILE A 429 4.59 39.54 18.29
C ILE A 429 6.01 40.13 18.44
N ILE A 430 6.58 40.84 17.46
CA ILE A 430 8.02 41.18 17.45
C ILE A 430 8.45 42.32 18.39
N LEU A 431 7.55 43.10 19.02
CA LEU A 431 7.96 44.33 19.73
C LEU A 431 7.60 44.41 21.24
N HIS A 432 8.37 43.68 22.05
CA HIS A 432 8.93 44.08 23.37
C HIS A 432 8.26 43.75 24.73
N LYS A 433 9.19 43.44 25.66
CA LYS A 433 9.28 43.64 27.14
C LYS A 433 8.46 42.85 28.17
N HIS A 434 7.81 41.74 27.83
CA HIS A 434 7.20 40.81 28.82
C HIS A 434 8.13 39.63 29.24
N ILE A 435 9.45 39.82 29.16
CA ILE A 435 10.49 38.77 29.17
C ILE A 435 10.63 37.96 30.48
N VAL A 436 10.01 38.35 31.60
CA VAL A 436 10.21 37.66 32.90
C VAL A 436 8.91 37.13 33.53
N ILE A 437 7.77 37.79 33.30
CA ILE A 437 6.48 37.37 33.88
C ILE A 437 5.81 36.31 33.00
N ALA A 438 6.00 36.37 31.67
CA ALA A 438 5.45 35.40 30.74
C ALA A 438 5.98 33.97 30.97
N PRO A 439 7.29 33.71 31.17
CA PRO A 439 7.82 32.36 31.43
C PRO A 439 7.25 31.69 32.68
N MET A 440 6.98 32.45 33.74
CA MET A 440 6.46 31.89 35.01
C MET A 440 5.00 31.46 34.90
N ILE A 441 4.16 32.28 34.26
CA ILE A 441 2.75 31.95 33.99
C ILE A 441 2.65 30.82 32.95
N LEU A 442 3.49 30.84 31.91
CA LEU A 442 3.62 29.74 30.95
C LEU A 442 4.07 28.43 31.61
N GLY A 443 5.00 28.47 32.59
CA GLY A 443 5.42 27.30 33.35
C GLY A 443 4.29 26.70 34.18
N CYS A 444 3.55 27.53 34.93
CA CYS A 444 2.41 27.07 35.74
C CYS A 444 1.26 26.51 34.89
N LEU A 445 1.01 27.09 33.71
CA LEU A 445 -0.03 26.64 32.79
C LEU A 445 0.42 25.46 31.88
N ALA A 446 1.73 25.21 31.77
CA ALA A 446 2.28 24.03 31.10
C ALA A 446 2.33 22.78 32.02
N LEU A 447 2.26 22.94 33.35
CA LEU A 447 2.19 21.83 34.31
C LEU A 447 1.05 20.84 34.01
N PRO A 448 -0.20 21.28 33.74
CA PRO A 448 -1.27 20.38 33.32
C PRO A 448 -0.91 19.58 32.05
N ARG A 449 -0.22 20.19 31.07
CA ARG A 449 0.23 19.50 29.86
C ARG A 449 1.26 18.41 30.17
N VAL A 450 2.22 18.69 31.05
CA VAL A 450 3.22 17.69 31.49
C VAL A 450 2.53 16.56 32.26
N ILE A 451 1.65 16.89 33.21
CA ILE A 451 0.89 15.92 34.01
C ILE A 451 0.01 15.04 33.11
N PHE A 452 -0.75 15.62 32.17
CA PHE A 452 -1.56 14.85 31.23
C PHE A 452 -0.73 14.05 30.23
N SER A 453 0.40 14.58 29.77
CA SER A 453 1.35 13.84 28.92
C SER A 453 1.89 12.62 29.65
N PHE A 454 2.04 12.64 30.97
CA PHE A 454 2.48 11.49 31.76
C PHE A 454 1.34 10.52 32.10
N ILE A 455 0.14 11.02 32.41
CA ILE A 455 -1.01 10.18 32.81
C ILE A 455 -1.64 9.45 31.62
N PHE A 456 -1.68 10.08 30.43
CA PHE A 456 -2.33 9.52 29.25
C PHE A 456 -1.40 8.76 28.30
N VAL A 457 -0.14 8.51 28.68
CA VAL A 457 0.77 7.66 27.89
C VAL A 457 0.14 6.28 27.70
N CYS A 458 -0.21 6.01 26.45
CA CYS A 458 -0.39 4.70 25.81
C CYS A 458 -1.46 3.74 26.38
N LYS A 459 -2.02 3.93 27.59
CA LYS A 459 -3.00 2.97 28.17
C LYS A 459 -4.47 3.37 28.09
N LYS A 460 -4.81 4.64 27.85
CA LYS A 460 -6.21 5.12 27.92
C LYS A 460 -6.71 5.94 26.72
N LEU A 461 -5.83 6.25 25.76
CA LEU A 461 -6.21 7.00 24.55
C LEU A 461 -7.17 6.22 23.64
N ASP A 462 -7.06 4.89 23.59
CA ASP A 462 -7.91 4.06 22.73
C ASP A 462 -9.38 4.03 23.18
N ARG A 463 -9.66 4.29 24.47
CA ARG A 463 -11.04 4.32 24.98
C ARG A 463 -11.70 5.69 24.88
N GLN A 464 -10.96 6.81 25.01
CA GLN A 464 -11.56 8.15 25.10
C GLN A 464 -10.67 9.26 24.47
N PRO A 465 -10.53 9.29 23.13
CA PRO A 465 -9.65 10.23 22.42
C PRO A 465 -10.05 11.70 22.60
N TYR A 466 -11.36 11.96 22.79
CA TYR A 466 -11.91 13.30 22.99
C TYR A 466 -11.42 13.97 24.26
N ILE A 467 -11.16 13.19 25.31
CA ILE A 467 -10.66 13.73 26.59
C ILE A 467 -9.22 14.18 26.45
N SER A 468 -8.40 13.42 25.74
CA SER A 468 -7.01 13.79 25.47
C SER A 468 -6.90 14.99 24.54
N PHE A 469 -7.76 15.06 23.51
CA PHE A 469 -7.88 16.25 22.66
C PHE A 469 -8.36 17.47 23.44
N PHE A 470 -9.39 17.31 24.28
CA PHE A 470 -9.90 18.38 25.13
C PHE A 470 -8.82 18.86 26.12
N ALA A 471 -8.10 17.96 26.78
CA ALA A 471 -6.99 18.30 27.67
C ALA A 471 -5.86 19.03 26.93
N TYR A 472 -5.57 18.64 25.68
CA TYR A 472 -4.63 19.36 24.82
C TYR A 472 -5.14 20.75 24.45
N CYS A 473 -6.42 20.91 24.10
CA CYS A 473 -7.04 22.22 23.85
C CYS A 473 -7.06 23.10 25.10
N MET A 474 -7.32 22.52 26.27
CA MET A 474 -7.19 23.21 27.56
C MET A 474 -5.75 23.67 27.80
N SER A 475 -4.74 22.96 27.29
CA SER A 475 -3.33 23.41 27.31
C SER A 475 -3.02 24.53 26.31
N LEU A 476 -3.94 24.85 25.38
CA LEU A 476 -3.87 26.01 24.47
C LEU A 476 -4.66 27.23 24.99
N ILE A 477 -5.49 27.07 26.02
CA ILE A 477 -6.13 28.19 26.73
C ILE A 477 -5.10 29.17 27.33
N PRO A 478 -3.96 28.73 27.90
CA PRO A 478 -2.93 29.61 28.43
C PRO A 478 -2.51 30.74 27.47
N PRO A 479 -2.07 30.47 26.22
CA PRO A 479 -1.72 31.55 25.29
C PRO A 479 -2.92 32.42 24.86
N ILE A 480 -4.16 31.92 24.88
CA ILE A 480 -5.37 32.70 24.57
C ILE A 480 -5.77 33.60 25.75
N ALA A 481 -5.62 33.11 26.99
CA ALA A 481 -5.92 33.84 28.21
C ALA A 481 -4.97 35.03 28.42
N VAL A 482 -3.73 34.96 27.92
CA VAL A 482 -2.79 36.09 27.90
C VAL A 482 -3.38 37.29 27.13
N LEU A 483 -4.13 37.06 26.05
CA LEU A 483 -4.79 38.12 25.28
C LEU A 483 -5.79 38.91 26.16
N PHE A 484 -6.65 38.20 26.89
CA PHE A 484 -7.72 38.81 27.68
C PHE A 484 -7.23 39.43 28.98
N ALA A 485 -6.27 38.78 29.65
CA ALA A 485 -5.75 39.26 30.93
C ALA A 485 -4.86 40.50 30.79
N PHE A 486 -4.12 40.66 29.68
CA PHE A 486 -3.11 41.71 29.55
C PHE A 486 -3.44 42.81 28.54
N ILE A 487 -4.27 42.53 27.51
CA ILE A 487 -4.55 43.53 26.46
C ILE A 487 -5.84 44.32 26.74
N LEU A 488 -6.89 43.65 27.21
CA LEU A 488 -8.20 44.27 27.43
C LEU A 488 -8.23 45.35 28.54
N PRO A 489 -7.54 45.18 29.68
CA PRO A 489 -7.58 46.15 30.78
C PRO A 489 -6.70 47.39 30.56
N SER A 490 -5.82 47.37 29.55
CA SER A 490 -4.84 48.43 29.37
C SER A 490 -5.44 49.63 28.62
N GLU A 491 -5.60 50.74 29.34
CA GLU A 491 -6.07 52.04 28.82
C GLU A 491 -5.31 52.52 27.58
N THR A 492 -3.99 52.29 27.54
CA THR A 492 -3.13 52.68 26.41
C THR A 492 -3.37 51.82 25.17
N TYR A 493 -3.59 50.52 25.32
CA TYR A 493 -3.90 49.63 24.19
C TYR A 493 -5.33 49.81 23.68
N ARG A 494 -6.30 50.04 24.59
CA ARG A 494 -7.70 50.31 24.22
C ARG A 494 -7.82 51.60 23.41
N THR A 495 -7.15 52.67 23.83
CA THR A 495 -7.15 53.96 23.09
C THR A 495 -6.43 53.86 21.75
N ALA A 496 -5.31 53.14 21.66
CA ALA A 496 -4.60 52.89 20.40
C ALA A 496 -5.43 52.04 19.41
N CYS A 497 -6.10 50.99 19.90
CA CYS A 497 -6.97 50.13 19.10
C CYS A 497 -8.18 50.91 18.56
N HIS A 498 -8.82 51.73 19.40
CA HIS A 498 -9.92 52.60 18.97
C HIS A 498 -9.48 53.61 17.90
N LYS A 499 -8.26 54.16 18.02
CA LYS A 499 -7.67 55.07 17.01
C LYS A 499 -7.39 54.38 15.67
N ILE A 500 -6.99 53.09 15.70
CA ILE A 500 -6.76 52.27 14.52
C ILE A 500 -8.07 51.90 13.84
N ILE A 501 -9.09 51.48 14.60
CA ILE A 501 -10.44 51.20 14.07
C ILE A 501 -11.03 52.46 13.44
N LYS A 502 -10.91 53.61 14.10
CA LYS A 502 -11.36 54.91 13.56
C LYS A 502 -10.59 55.29 12.28
N ARG A 503 -9.30 54.94 12.16
CA ARG A 503 -8.51 55.10 10.93
C ARG A 503 -8.89 54.12 9.83
N ILE A 504 -9.30 52.89 10.15
CA ILE A 504 -9.75 51.89 9.17
C ILE A 504 -11.13 52.26 8.65
N VAL A 505 -12.05 52.67 9.53
CA VAL A 505 -13.37 53.21 9.16
C VAL A 505 -13.23 54.47 8.31
N ASN A 506 -12.30 55.37 8.64
CA ASN A 506 -12.07 56.58 7.85
C ASN A 506 -11.28 56.36 6.55
N LYS A 507 -10.56 55.22 6.40
CA LYS A 507 -9.86 54.84 5.15
C LYS A 507 -10.70 53.98 4.22
N CYS A 508 -11.85 53.48 4.66
CA CYS A 508 -12.85 52.84 3.82
C CYS A 508 -14.04 53.81 3.68
N PRO A 509 -14.08 54.67 2.64
CA PRO A 509 -15.34 55.26 2.25
C PRO A 509 -16.15 54.11 1.65
N ILE A 510 -16.95 53.44 2.48
CA ILE A 510 -18.10 52.71 1.95
C ILE A 510 -19.00 53.81 1.39
N GLN A 511 -18.86 54.11 0.10
CA GLN A 511 -19.96 54.67 -0.68
C GLN A 511 -21.10 53.66 -0.54
N LEU A 512 -21.97 53.93 0.43
CA LEU A 512 -23.34 53.43 0.44
C LEU A 512 -24.00 53.98 -0.82
N PHE A 513 -23.93 53.21 -1.90
CA PHE A 513 -24.85 53.31 -3.03
C PHE A 513 -26.22 52.84 -2.52
N PHE A 514 -26.92 53.75 -1.84
CA PHE A 514 -28.38 53.75 -1.78
C PHE A 514 -28.85 55.02 -2.52
N SER A 515 -28.88 54.95 -3.84
CA SER A 515 -29.79 55.79 -4.62
C SER A 515 -31.19 55.20 -4.51
N GLY A 516 -31.92 55.63 -3.49
CA GLY A 516 -33.38 55.53 -3.45
C GLY A 516 -33.95 56.93 -3.51
N GLN A 517 -34.19 57.44 -4.72
CA GLN A 517 -35.05 58.60 -4.93
C GLN A 517 -36.41 58.06 -5.36
N ALA A 518 -37.39 58.18 -4.47
CA ALA A 518 -38.79 58.05 -4.81
C ALA A 518 -39.31 59.38 -5.36
N THR A 519 -40.24 59.26 -6.33
CA THR A 519 -41.26 60.22 -6.78
C THR A 519 -40.81 61.47 -7.54
N SER A 520 -40.94 61.42 -8.87
CA SER A 520 -42.09 62.00 -9.58
C SER A 520 -42.57 61.02 -10.65
#